data_AF-A0AAU4KTA3-F1
#
_entry.id   AF-A0AAU4KTA3-F1
#
_cell.length_a   1.000
_cell.length_b   1.000
_cell.length_c   1.000
_cell.angle_alpha   90.00
_cell.angle_beta   90.00
_cell.angle_gamma   90.00
#
_symmetry.space_group_name_H-M   'P 1'
#
loop_
_entity.id
_entity.type
_entity.pdbx_description
1 polymer ?
#
loop_
_entity_poly.entity_id
_entity_poly.type
_entity_poly.pdbx_seq_one_letter_code
_entity_poly.pdbx_strand_id
1 'polypeptide(L)'
;MPPRFETARFHVESGPDSLFVRVRHILREPVRLTARGGHVTERIRQREAPVEELVSFDPQSRELVSAEVRTDTGKWVKSTWRVRADGRDWWVVVGLGNALITVIDVDPWRRGRGQDVVVEGPLYAMVDAVNAELMRGA
;
A
#
# COMPACT_ATOMS: atom_id res chain seq x y z
N MET A 1 11.49 19.18 -3.32
CA MET A 1 11.85 18.92 -1.90
C MET A 1 12.27 17.47 -1.81
N PRO A 2 13.50 17.15 -1.36
CA PRO A 2 13.92 15.77 -1.21
C PRO A 2 12.98 15.06 -0.22
N PRO A 3 12.73 13.75 -0.41
CA PRO A 3 11.91 12.99 0.53
C PRO A 3 12.58 13.03 1.91
N ARG A 4 11.76 13.20 2.96
CA ARG A 4 12.22 13.35 4.35
C ARG A 4 12.89 12.08 4.91
N PHE A 5 12.75 10.97 4.19
CA PHE A 5 13.29 9.65 4.48
C PHE A 5 13.28 8.80 3.21
N GLU A 6 14.11 7.76 3.15
CA GLU A 6 14.09 6.76 2.08
C GLU A 6 13.06 5.67 2.38
N THR A 7 12.49 5.09 1.31
CA THR A 7 11.56 3.97 1.41
C THR A 7 12.01 2.78 0.61
N ALA A 8 11.63 1.59 1.06
CA ALA A 8 11.80 0.34 0.33
C ALA A 8 10.46 -0.35 0.16
N ARG A 9 10.29 -1.07 -0.95
CA ARG A 9 9.07 -1.79 -1.30
C ARG A 9 9.22 -3.28 -1.03
N PHE A 10 8.19 -3.86 -0.45
CA PHE A 10 8.02 -5.29 -0.23
C PHE A 10 6.75 -5.76 -0.91
N HIS A 11 6.79 -6.93 -1.55
CA HIS A 11 5.65 -7.55 -2.21
C HIS A 11 5.02 -8.63 -1.33
N VAL A 12 3.70 -8.78 -1.34
CA VAL A 12 2.99 -9.70 -0.41
C VAL A 12 3.44 -11.15 -0.51
N GLU A 13 3.82 -11.60 -1.72
CA GLU A 13 4.22 -12.99 -1.97
C GLU A 13 5.68 -13.32 -1.59
N SER A 14 6.51 -12.31 -1.33
CA SER A 14 7.96 -12.51 -1.13
C SER A 14 8.56 -11.68 -0.01
N GLY A 15 7.82 -10.72 0.54
CA GLY A 15 8.24 -9.91 1.68
C GLY A 15 7.96 -10.61 3.01
N PRO A 16 8.31 -9.97 4.14
CA PRO A 16 8.12 -10.55 5.46
C PRO A 16 6.64 -10.56 5.86
N ASP A 17 6.13 -11.73 6.28
CA ASP A 17 4.72 -11.91 6.66
C ASP A 17 4.28 -10.93 7.74
N SER A 18 5.14 -10.65 8.73
CA SER A 18 4.84 -9.74 9.85
C SER A 18 4.48 -8.33 9.38
N LEU A 19 5.09 -7.85 8.28
CA LEU A 19 4.76 -6.56 7.68
C LEU A 19 3.32 -6.56 7.15
N PHE A 20 2.94 -7.58 6.37
CA PHE A 20 1.63 -7.63 5.73
C PHE A 20 0.51 -7.93 6.73
N VAL A 21 0.78 -8.76 7.74
CA VAL A 21 -0.10 -8.93 8.90
C VAL A 21 -0.36 -7.59 9.57
N ARG A 22 0.70 -6.80 9.81
CA ARG A 22 0.57 -5.48 10.44
C ARG A 22 -0.17 -4.47 9.56
N VAL A 23 0.07 -4.46 8.25
CA VAL A 23 -0.67 -3.59 7.31
C VAL A 23 -2.17 -3.91 7.35
N ARG A 24 -2.54 -5.20 7.31
CA ARG A 24 -3.94 -5.62 7.43
C ARG A 24 -4.53 -5.28 8.80
N HIS A 25 -3.74 -5.35 9.87
CA HIS A 25 -4.20 -4.95 11.20
C HIS A 25 -4.47 -3.43 11.32
N ILE A 26 -3.60 -2.59 10.73
CA ILE A 26 -3.75 -1.13 10.74
C ILE A 26 -4.98 -0.70 9.94
N LEU A 27 -5.17 -1.30 8.76
CA LEU A 27 -6.29 -1.06 7.86
C LEU A 27 -7.29 -2.21 7.98
N ARG A 28 -7.79 -2.54 9.18
CA ARG A 28 -8.69 -3.69 9.34
C ARG A 28 -10.17 -3.36 9.15
N GLU A 29 -10.55 -2.14 9.46
CA GLU A 29 -11.94 -1.66 9.40
C GLU A 29 -12.24 -1.06 8.02
N PRO A 30 -13.48 -1.19 7.53
CA PRO A 30 -13.96 -0.42 6.39
C PRO A 30 -13.85 1.09 6.65
N VAL A 31 -13.31 1.83 5.69
CA VAL A 31 -13.05 3.26 5.80
C VAL A 31 -13.33 3.98 4.48
N ARG A 32 -13.64 5.27 4.56
CA ARG A 32 -13.62 6.14 3.39
C ARG A 32 -12.24 6.76 3.24
N LEU A 33 -11.56 6.46 2.13
CA LEU A 33 -10.25 7.05 1.86
C LEU A 33 -10.38 8.54 1.55
N THR A 34 -9.41 9.34 2.01
CA THR A 34 -9.41 10.77 1.75
C THR A 34 -8.40 11.14 0.67
N ALA A 35 -8.87 11.59 -0.48
CA ALA A 35 -8.04 12.17 -1.54
C ALA A 35 -7.71 13.63 -1.18
N ARG A 36 -6.54 13.87 -0.59
CA ARG A 36 -6.06 15.23 -0.30
C ARG A 36 -4.88 15.58 -1.19
N GLY A 37 -4.92 16.75 -1.80
CA GLY A 37 -3.83 17.32 -2.60
C GLY A 37 -4.09 17.28 -4.11
N GLY A 38 -3.71 18.36 -4.79
CA GLY A 38 -4.01 18.56 -6.21
C GLY A 38 -3.52 17.45 -7.13
N HIS A 39 -2.37 16.85 -6.83
CA HIS A 39 -1.83 15.74 -7.62
C HIS A 39 -2.75 14.52 -7.64
N VAL A 40 -3.34 14.16 -6.50
CA VAL A 40 -4.22 12.98 -6.40
C VAL A 40 -5.50 13.21 -7.19
N THR A 41 -6.10 14.39 -7.01
CA THR A 41 -7.31 14.81 -7.73
C THR A 41 -7.07 14.85 -9.24
N GLU A 42 -5.91 15.37 -9.67
CA GLU A 42 -5.55 15.43 -11.07
C GLU A 42 -5.39 14.02 -11.68
N ARG A 43 -4.70 13.11 -10.99
CA ARG A 43 -4.54 11.70 -11.42
C ARG A 43 -5.88 10.98 -11.55
N ILE A 44 -6.77 11.18 -10.58
CA ILE A 44 -8.14 10.65 -10.61
C ILE A 44 -8.86 11.12 -11.87
N ARG A 45 -8.82 12.43 -12.15
CA ARG A 45 -9.49 13.03 -13.31
C ARG A 45 -8.90 12.52 -14.62
N GLN A 46 -7.57 12.52 -14.75
CA GLN A 46 -6.86 12.08 -15.96
C GLN A 46 -7.12 10.61 -16.30
N ARG A 47 -7.42 9.79 -15.30
CA ARG A 47 -7.64 8.34 -15.45
C ARG A 47 -9.11 7.97 -15.51
N GLU A 48 -10.02 8.93 -15.37
CA GLU A 48 -11.47 8.70 -15.27
C GLU A 48 -11.79 7.63 -14.21
N ALA A 49 -11.08 7.69 -13.08
CA ALA A 49 -11.15 6.65 -12.07
C ALA A 49 -12.54 6.62 -11.40
N PRO A 50 -13.10 5.43 -11.11
CA PRO A 50 -14.40 5.28 -10.43
C PRO A 50 -14.25 5.62 -8.94
N VAL A 51 -14.14 6.92 -8.62
CA VAL A 51 -13.71 7.41 -7.30
C VAL A 51 -14.51 6.81 -6.16
N GLU A 52 -15.84 6.80 -6.25
CA GLU A 52 -16.68 6.34 -5.14
C GLU A 52 -16.43 4.87 -4.79
N GLU A 53 -16.25 4.00 -5.78
CA GLU A 53 -15.90 2.59 -5.56
C GLU A 53 -14.48 2.43 -4.98
N LEU A 54 -13.54 3.27 -5.41
CA LEU A 54 -12.16 3.22 -4.94
C LEU A 54 -11.98 3.81 -3.54
N VAL A 55 -12.75 4.84 -3.16
CA VAL A 55 -12.67 5.45 -1.82
C VAL A 55 -13.52 4.74 -0.78
N SER A 56 -14.57 4.00 -1.18
CA SER A 56 -15.30 3.07 -0.31
C SER A 56 -14.44 1.81 -0.10
N PHE A 57 -13.53 1.90 0.86
CA PHE A 57 -12.43 0.97 1.00
C PHE A 57 -12.69 0.01 2.14
N ASP A 58 -13.03 -1.22 1.79
CA ASP A 58 -13.07 -2.36 2.69
C ASP A 58 -11.82 -3.25 2.48
N PRO A 59 -10.83 -3.19 3.37
CA PRO A 59 -9.56 -3.90 3.22
C PRO A 59 -9.70 -5.43 3.21
N GLN A 60 -10.81 -5.97 3.72
CA GLN A 60 -11.05 -7.42 3.74
C GLN A 60 -11.48 -7.96 2.38
N SER A 61 -12.16 -7.13 1.57
CA SER A 61 -12.58 -7.47 0.20
C SER A 61 -11.57 -7.06 -0.87
N ARG A 62 -10.42 -6.49 -0.48
CA ARG A 62 -9.34 -6.07 -1.41
C ARG A 62 -8.10 -6.96 -1.28
N GLU A 63 -7.40 -7.11 -2.39
CA GLU A 63 -6.14 -7.85 -2.44
C GLU A 63 -4.97 -6.90 -2.12
N LEU A 64 -4.24 -7.16 -1.04
CA LEU A 64 -3.01 -6.45 -0.72
C LEU A 64 -1.91 -6.91 -1.66
N VAL A 65 -1.27 -5.99 -2.38
CA VAL A 65 -0.23 -6.29 -3.38
C VAL A 65 1.16 -6.04 -2.81
N SER A 66 1.38 -4.86 -2.25
CA SER A 66 2.70 -4.46 -1.75
C SER A 66 2.60 -3.46 -0.61
N ALA A 67 3.69 -3.31 0.13
CA ALA A 67 3.84 -2.30 1.17
C ALA A 67 5.18 -1.58 0.99
N GLU A 68 5.20 -0.29 1.32
CA GLU A 68 6.43 0.50 1.43
C GLU A 68 6.65 0.89 2.88
N VAL A 69 7.90 0.77 3.32
CA VAL A 69 8.36 1.06 4.67
C VAL A 69 9.50 2.08 4.60
N ARG A 70 9.74 2.79 5.71
CA ARG A 70 10.97 3.58 5.84
C ARG A 70 12.17 2.66 6.04
N THR A 71 13.26 2.91 5.32
CA THR A 71 14.48 2.08 5.42
C THR A 71 15.22 2.25 6.75
N ASP A 72 15.02 3.37 7.43
CA ASP A 72 15.67 3.69 8.71
C ASP A 72 15.00 3.10 9.95
N THR A 73 13.71 2.73 9.85
CA THR A 73 12.90 2.32 11.01
C THR A 73 12.07 1.07 10.76
N GLY A 74 11.97 0.59 9.52
CA GLY A 74 11.13 -0.55 9.14
C GLY A 74 9.63 -0.32 9.27
N LYS A 75 9.20 0.91 9.61
CA LYS A 75 7.79 1.26 9.82
C LYS A 75 7.08 1.48 8.49
N TRP A 76 5.90 0.88 8.38
CA TRP A 76 4.96 1.08 7.27
C TRP A 76 4.68 2.57 6.98
N VAL A 77 4.67 2.92 5.69
CA VAL A 77 4.35 4.26 5.17
C VAL A 77 3.08 4.25 4.32
N LYS A 78 3.00 3.32 3.37
CA LYS A 78 1.87 3.16 2.44
C LYS A 78 1.81 1.75 1.90
N SER A 79 0.65 1.33 1.42
CA SER A 79 0.41 0.02 0.81
C SER A 79 -0.36 0.16 -0.49
N THR A 80 -0.14 -0.78 -1.40
CA THR A 80 -0.83 -0.86 -2.69
C THR A 80 -1.80 -2.02 -2.64
N TRP A 81 -3.04 -1.76 -3.02
CA TRP A 81 -4.14 -2.71 -3.00
C TRP A 81 -4.75 -2.81 -4.38
N ARG A 82 -5.11 -4.01 -4.79
CA ARG A 82 -5.88 -4.23 -6.00
C ARG A 82 -7.37 -4.15 -5.70
N VAL A 83 -8.05 -3.33 -6.48
CA VAL A 83 -9.49 -3.08 -6.40
C VAL A 83 -10.08 -3.23 -7.78
N ARG A 84 -11.08 -4.11 -7.92
CA ARG A 84 -11.90 -4.21 -9.13
C ARG A 84 -13.01 -3.16 -9.03
N ALA A 85 -13.09 -2.27 -10.02
CA ALA A 85 -14.11 -1.22 -10.09
C ALA A 85 -14.36 -0.84 -11.55
N ASP A 86 -15.62 -0.61 -11.91
CA ASP A 86 -16.05 -0.29 -13.29
C ASP A 86 -15.41 -1.19 -14.36
N GLY A 87 -15.45 -2.51 -14.13
CA GLY A 87 -14.90 -3.48 -15.09
C GLY A 87 -13.38 -3.42 -15.29
N ARG A 88 -12.65 -2.66 -14.48
CA ARG A 88 -11.19 -2.47 -14.54
C ARG A 88 -10.50 -2.87 -13.23
N ASP A 89 -9.20 -3.15 -13.33
CA ASP A 89 -8.36 -3.44 -12.17
C ASP A 89 -7.53 -2.20 -11.81
N TRP A 90 -7.68 -1.77 -10.57
CA TRP A 90 -7.04 -0.56 -10.05
C TRP A 90 -6.05 -0.91 -8.96
N TRP A 91 -4.88 -0.31 -9.01
CA TRP A 91 -4.03 -0.20 -7.83
C TRP A 91 -4.37 1.06 -7.06
N VAL A 92 -4.90 0.88 -5.86
CA VAL A 92 -5.20 1.93 -4.89
C VAL A 92 -4.06 1.99 -3.88
N VAL A 93 -3.35 3.13 -3.85
CA VAL A 93 -2.24 3.34 -2.93
C VAL A 93 -2.73 4.09 -1.70
N VAL A 94 -2.71 3.43 -0.54
CA VAL A 94 -3.23 3.92 0.74
C VAL A 94 -2.05 4.27 1.65
N GLY A 95 -2.02 5.49 2.16
CA GLY A 95 -1.06 5.95 3.15
C GLY A 95 -1.63 6.00 4.57
N LEU A 96 -0.81 6.49 5.51
CA LEU A 96 -1.22 6.76 6.89
C LEU A 96 -2.49 7.64 6.96
N GLY A 97 -3.35 7.37 7.95
CA GLY A 97 -4.58 8.14 8.17
C GLY A 97 -5.62 7.98 7.06
N ASN A 98 -5.65 6.81 6.40
CA ASN A 98 -6.57 6.48 5.31
C ASN A 98 -6.46 7.44 4.11
N ALA A 99 -5.26 7.99 3.88
CA ALA A 99 -5.01 8.91 2.77
C ALA A 99 -4.94 8.13 1.45
N LEU A 100 -5.72 8.56 0.45
CA LEU A 100 -5.55 8.08 -0.92
C LEU A 100 -4.36 8.83 -1.53
N ILE A 101 -3.28 8.10 -1.81
CA ILE A 101 -2.04 8.66 -2.37
C ILE A 101 -2.12 8.73 -3.89
N THR A 102 -2.61 7.67 -4.53
CA THR A 102 -2.83 7.62 -5.98
C THR A 102 -3.68 6.40 -6.35
N VAL A 103 -4.26 6.41 -7.55
CA VAL A 103 -4.98 5.27 -8.15
C VAL A 103 -4.43 5.01 -9.54
N ILE A 104 -4.10 3.78 -9.90
CA ILE A 104 -3.47 3.45 -11.19
C ILE A 104 -4.32 2.37 -11.86
N ASP A 105 -4.76 2.63 -13.10
CA ASP A 105 -5.36 1.60 -13.95
C ASP A 105 -4.26 0.63 -14.37
N VAL A 106 -4.49 -0.67 -14.14
CA VAL A 106 -3.49 -1.71 -14.38
C VAL A 106 -4.11 -2.89 -15.10
N ASP A 107 -3.31 -3.50 -15.99
CA ASP A 107 -3.74 -4.75 -16.60
C ASP A 107 -3.94 -5.85 -15.54
N PRO A 108 -4.94 -6.74 -15.70
CA PRO A 108 -5.25 -7.78 -14.73
C PRO A 108 -4.07 -8.70 -14.38
N TRP A 109 -3.14 -8.91 -15.33
CA TRP A 109 -1.97 -9.78 -15.15
C TRP A 109 -0.85 -9.14 -14.32
N ARG A 110 -0.84 -7.81 -14.11
CA ARG A 110 0.25 -7.12 -13.40
C ARG A 110 0.23 -7.41 -11.90
N ARG A 111 1.24 -8.14 -11.42
CA ARG A 111 1.33 -8.53 -10.01
C ARG A 111 1.99 -7.51 -9.08
N GLY A 112 2.66 -6.48 -9.59
CA GLY A 112 3.36 -5.51 -8.71
C GLY A 112 4.75 -5.94 -8.27
N ARG A 113 5.31 -6.96 -8.95
CA ARG A 113 6.71 -7.36 -8.87
C ARG A 113 7.58 -6.40 -9.72
N GLY A 114 8.81 -6.18 -9.31
CA GLY A 114 9.79 -5.33 -10.01
C GLY A 114 11.18 -5.46 -9.38
N GLN A 115 12.22 -4.95 -10.05
CA GLN A 115 13.61 -5.06 -9.58
C GLN A 115 13.85 -4.37 -8.23
N ASP A 116 13.05 -3.37 -7.88
CA ASP A 116 13.17 -2.60 -6.63
C ASP A 116 12.44 -3.25 -5.44
N VAL A 117 11.89 -4.47 -5.60
CA VAL A 117 11.25 -5.20 -4.51
C VAL A 117 12.31 -5.89 -3.67
N VAL A 118 12.35 -5.58 -2.37
CA VAL A 118 13.20 -6.27 -1.41
C VAL A 118 12.61 -7.65 -1.11
N VAL A 119 13.43 -8.68 -1.30
CA VAL A 119 13.04 -10.09 -1.08
C VAL A 119 13.87 -10.78 0.00
N GLU A 120 15.03 -10.22 0.37
CA GLU A 120 15.93 -10.77 1.38
C GLU A 120 16.91 -9.71 1.92
N GLY A 121 17.80 -10.12 2.82
CA GLY A 121 18.92 -9.31 3.32
C GLY A 121 18.65 -8.55 4.62
N PRO A 122 19.58 -7.68 5.07
CA PRO A 122 19.50 -7.04 6.39
C PRO A 122 18.26 -6.16 6.57
N LEU A 123 17.86 -5.43 5.52
CA LEU A 123 16.67 -4.59 5.55
C LEU A 123 15.39 -5.44 5.69
N TYR A 124 15.34 -6.59 5.00
CA TYR A 124 14.23 -7.54 5.16
C TYR A 124 14.12 -8.02 6.60
N ALA A 125 15.22 -8.51 7.17
CA ALA A 125 15.24 -9.03 8.55
C ALA A 125 14.86 -7.96 9.59
N MET A 126 15.34 -6.72 9.39
CA MET A 126 14.96 -5.60 10.25
C MET A 126 13.46 -5.31 10.17
N VAL A 127 12.90 -5.25 8.96
CA VAL A 127 11.47 -5.00 8.74
C VAL A 127 10.63 -6.09 9.38
N ASP A 128 11.04 -7.36 9.24
CA ASP A 128 10.34 -8.48 9.85
C ASP A 128 10.32 -8.36 11.38
N ALA A 129 11.49 -8.15 11.99
CA ALA A 129 11.63 -8.03 13.44
C ALA A 129 10.79 -6.87 14.02
N VAL A 130 10.88 -5.68 13.39
CA VAL A 130 10.15 -4.49 13.85
C VAL A 130 8.63 -4.68 13.75
N ASN A 131 8.14 -5.21 12.63
CA ASN A 131 6.69 -5.35 12.46
C ASN A 131 6.14 -6.48 13.33
N ALA A 132 6.89 -7.56 13.55
CA ALA A 132 6.52 -8.59 14.52
C ALA A 132 6.46 -8.06 15.96
N GLU A 133 7.42 -7.21 16.36
CA GLU A 133 7.41 -6.57 17.69
C GLU A 133 6.22 -5.63 17.87
N LEU A 134 5.93 -4.79 16.87
CA LEU A 134 4.79 -3.88 16.90
C LEU A 134 3.45 -4.63 16.96
N MET A 135 3.37 -5.85 16.46
CA MET A 135 2.18 -6.69 16.59
C MET A 135 2.04 -7.37 17.95
N ARG A 136 3.15 -7.61 18.69
CA ARG A 136 3.08 -8.18 20.05
C ARG A 136 2.57 -7.18 21.09
N GLY A 137 2.73 -5.89 20.83
CA GLY A 137 2.24 -4.81 21.69
C GLY A 137 0.88 -4.23 21.28
N ALA A 138 0.22 -4.81 20.27
CA ALA A 138 -1.03 -4.32 19.69
C ALA A 138 -2.28 -5.00 20.26
#